data_AF-A0A5B8VE99-F1
#
_entry.id   AF-A0A5B8VE99-F1
#
_cell.length_a   1.000
_cell.length_b   1.000
_cell.length_c   1.000
_cell.angle_alpha   90.00
_cell.angle_beta   90.00
_cell.angle_gamma   90.00
#
_symmetry.space_group_name_H-M   'P 1'
#
loop_
_entity.id
_entity.type
_entity.pdbx_description
1 polymer ?
#
loop_
_entity_poly.entity_id
_entity_poly.type
_entity_poly.pdbx_seq_one_letter_code
_entity_poly.pdbx_strand_id
1 'polypeptide(L)'
;MEFDNDRIIRPVNKIEITGWIILCLMNPLVNWWSIFHEYLKAHPTPIVLDLLVIIIINMLFLPAYVLYARFIVSKFLFRKRYILFALLSIGFFLVIQSLFFAICSIVLTIHDLTPPEFNYVSHSYGTFIREGLWIIINMLFAGVICFIREAMTKDDSMAILQKENNFYKLRYLRAQLNPHFLFNTLNSIYSLSLQKSDKAPEAVVKLADVMRYLIYECNEDRISLNKEIDFIRNYIEIEKIRFKADIRFTVEGDTEGIMIEPFLFISFIENGFKHALDNTEIEPFIYITIKVKPGEIVLNVLNNTNIDLETQAKRIHGKGISGSKSLLELLYPAAYTLDIIQTDKDERQESKVRLKNAKDRLETLYPDAHTLDVILKNNVFTVSLIIKPQAA
;
A
#
# COMPACT_ATOMS: atom_id res chain seq x y z
N MET A 1 12.89 18.16 6.98
CA MET A 1 12.96 17.05 6.01
C MET A 1 14.42 16.71 5.80
N GLU A 2 14.98 15.97 6.73
CA GLU A 2 16.32 15.40 6.60
C GLU A 2 16.07 13.97 6.10
N PHE A 3 16.29 13.73 4.80
CA PHE A 3 16.21 12.38 4.26
C PHE A 3 17.40 11.61 4.81
N ASP A 4 17.11 10.78 5.81
CA ASP A 4 18.03 9.82 6.39
C ASP A 4 18.71 9.04 5.26
N ASN A 5 20.03 9.18 5.20
CA ASN A 5 20.88 8.76 4.09
C ASN A 5 21.44 7.34 4.33
N ASP A 6 20.82 6.60 5.25
CA ASP A 6 21.05 5.18 5.41
C ASP A 6 20.56 4.48 4.14
N ARG A 7 21.53 4.24 3.24
CA ARG A 7 21.39 3.30 2.13
C ARG A 7 21.20 1.91 2.73
N ILE A 8 19.98 1.63 3.21
CA ILE A 8 19.49 0.29 3.47
C ILE A 8 19.76 -0.48 2.18
N ILE A 9 20.75 -1.36 2.22
CA ILE A 9 21.08 -2.24 1.10
C ILE A 9 19.80 -3.03 0.82
N ARG A 10 19.09 -2.62 -0.24
CA ARG A 10 17.77 -3.17 -0.57
C ARG A 10 17.87 -4.70 -0.64
N PRO A 11 16.85 -5.44 -0.17
CA PRO A 11 16.87 -6.91 -0.13
C PRO A 11 17.18 -7.53 -1.51
N VAL A 12 16.78 -6.84 -2.59
CA VAL A 12 17.12 -7.17 -3.98
C VAL A 12 18.63 -7.31 -4.21
N ASN A 13 19.43 -6.38 -3.68
CA ASN A 13 20.88 -6.41 -3.84
C ASN A 13 21.51 -7.59 -3.08
N LYS A 14 20.95 -7.98 -1.93
CA LYS A 14 21.44 -9.13 -1.16
C LYS A 14 21.24 -10.44 -1.91
N ILE A 15 20.08 -10.65 -2.51
CA ILE A 15 19.77 -11.86 -3.29
C ILE A 15 20.63 -11.92 -4.56
N GLU A 16 20.78 -10.80 -5.27
CA GLU A 16 21.65 -10.71 -6.44
C GLU A 16 23.10 -11.03 -6.10
N ILE A 17 23.66 -10.40 -5.05
CA ILE A 17 25.03 -10.65 -4.60
C ILE A 17 25.20 -12.12 -4.19
N THR A 18 24.24 -12.68 -3.46
CA THR A 18 24.29 -14.09 -3.03
C THR A 18 24.28 -15.03 -4.24
N GLY A 19 23.44 -14.76 -5.25
CA GLY A 19 23.40 -15.54 -6.49
C GLY A 19 24.73 -15.51 -7.24
N TRP A 20 25.36 -14.33 -7.37
CA TRP A 20 26.67 -14.22 -8.01
C TRP A 20 27.78 -14.92 -7.21
N ILE A 21 27.74 -14.87 -5.87
CA ILE A 21 28.67 -15.60 -5.01
C ILE A 21 28.52 -17.11 -5.20
N ILE A 22 27.28 -17.63 -5.25
CA ILE A 22 27.03 -19.05 -5.50
C ILE A 22 27.62 -19.47 -6.85
N LEU A 23 27.37 -18.69 -7.90
CA LEU A 23 27.92 -18.97 -9.24
C LEU A 23 29.46 -18.97 -9.23
N CYS A 24 30.05 -18.00 -8.54
CA CYS A 24 31.49 -17.82 -8.40
C CYS A 24 32.16 -18.99 -7.66
N LEU A 25 31.51 -19.57 -6.66
CA LEU A 25 32.04 -20.70 -5.88
C LEU A 25 31.75 -22.06 -6.53
N MET A 26 30.56 -22.27 -7.08
CA MET A 26 30.17 -23.56 -7.66
C MET A 26 30.92 -23.88 -8.95
N ASN A 27 31.15 -22.86 -9.79
CA ASN A 27 31.70 -23.08 -11.13
C ASN A 27 33.12 -23.70 -11.13
N PRO A 28 34.08 -23.17 -10.34
CA PRO A 28 35.39 -23.81 -10.19
C PRO A 28 35.33 -25.21 -9.59
N LEU A 29 34.44 -25.46 -8.62
CA LEU A 29 34.31 -26.75 -7.95
C LEU A 29 33.82 -27.86 -8.91
N VAL A 30 32.81 -27.55 -9.71
CA VAL A 30 32.25 -28.51 -10.69
C VAL A 30 33.26 -28.78 -11.81
N ASN A 31 33.93 -27.74 -12.31
CA ASN A 31 34.95 -27.88 -13.34
C ASN A 31 36.15 -28.67 -12.83
N TRP A 32 36.63 -28.39 -11.63
CA TRP A 32 37.72 -29.15 -11.01
C TRP A 32 37.35 -30.63 -10.82
N TRP A 33 36.18 -30.92 -10.24
CA TRP A 33 35.71 -32.30 -10.07
C TRP A 33 35.64 -33.03 -11.41
N SER A 34 35.04 -32.43 -12.43
CA SER A 34 34.84 -33.10 -13.73
C SER A 34 36.12 -33.35 -14.51
N ILE A 35 37.13 -32.47 -14.40
CA ILE A 35 38.40 -32.59 -15.13
C ILE A 35 39.36 -33.53 -14.41
N PHE A 36 39.46 -33.43 -13.08
CA PHE A 36 40.48 -34.12 -12.31
C PHE A 36 40.03 -35.41 -11.65
N HIS A 37 38.73 -35.75 -11.62
CA HIS A 37 38.25 -36.98 -10.97
C HIS A 37 38.87 -38.27 -11.54
N GLU A 38 39.11 -38.34 -12.86
CA GLU A 38 39.81 -39.48 -13.48
C GLU A 38 41.33 -39.39 -13.29
N TYR A 39 41.90 -38.19 -13.34
CA TYR A 39 43.34 -37.96 -13.13
C TYR A 39 43.79 -38.29 -11.70
N LEU A 40 42.98 -37.92 -10.70
CA LEU A 40 43.18 -38.20 -9.26
C LEU A 40 43.24 -39.70 -8.96
N LYS A 41 42.59 -40.55 -9.79
CA LYS A 41 42.68 -42.01 -9.65
C LYS A 41 44.04 -42.55 -10.11
N ALA A 42 44.76 -41.82 -10.95
CA ALA A 42 45.98 -42.28 -11.59
C ALA A 42 47.27 -41.67 -10.98
N HIS A 43 47.25 -40.43 -10.46
CA HIS A 43 48.47 -39.71 -10.02
C HIS A 43 48.23 -38.89 -8.72
N PRO A 44 48.95 -39.13 -7.60
CA PRO A 44 48.66 -38.52 -6.28
C PRO A 44 49.50 -37.29 -5.87
N THR A 45 50.14 -36.53 -6.77
CA THR A 45 50.97 -35.33 -6.44
C THR A 45 50.44 -34.03 -7.10
N PRO A 46 51.03 -32.84 -6.78
CA PRO A 46 50.36 -31.75 -6.06
C PRO A 46 49.22 -31.05 -6.85
N ILE A 47 48.00 -31.33 -6.40
CA ILE A 47 46.67 -30.91 -6.91
C ILE A 47 46.38 -29.40 -6.83
N VAL A 48 47.21 -28.65 -6.09
CA VAL A 48 46.89 -27.26 -5.70
C VAL A 48 47.09 -26.26 -6.84
N LEU A 49 48.13 -26.44 -7.67
CA LEU A 49 48.42 -25.49 -8.76
C LEU A 49 47.35 -25.56 -9.86
N ASP A 50 46.91 -26.77 -10.20
CA ASP A 50 45.86 -26.99 -11.22
C ASP A 50 44.50 -26.45 -10.78
N LEU A 51 44.16 -26.63 -9.49
CA LEU A 51 42.95 -26.06 -8.90
C LEU A 51 42.97 -24.52 -8.96
N LEU A 52 44.12 -23.90 -8.66
CA LEU A 52 44.28 -22.45 -8.76
C LEU A 52 44.11 -21.95 -10.20
N VAL A 53 44.67 -22.65 -11.19
CA VAL A 53 44.51 -22.31 -12.61
C VAL A 53 43.04 -22.38 -13.04
N ILE A 54 42.30 -23.43 -12.66
CA ILE A 54 40.86 -23.55 -12.95
C ILE A 54 40.07 -22.42 -12.29
N ILE A 55 40.36 -22.09 -11.03
CA ILE A 55 39.69 -21.00 -10.32
C ILE A 55 39.92 -19.67 -11.05
N ILE A 56 41.15 -19.39 -11.49
CA ILE A 56 41.49 -18.16 -12.23
C ILE A 56 40.73 -18.09 -13.56
N ILE A 57 40.70 -19.19 -14.33
CA ILE A 57 39.96 -19.24 -15.61
C ILE A 57 38.47 -18.97 -15.36
N ASN A 58 37.85 -19.61 -14.37
CA ASN A 58 36.43 -19.40 -14.07
C ASN A 58 36.12 -17.98 -13.58
N MET A 59 37.01 -17.39 -12.78
CA MET A 59 36.91 -15.99 -12.34
C MET A 59 36.98 -15.01 -13.51
N LEU A 60 37.76 -15.32 -14.55
CA LEU A 60 37.87 -14.50 -15.77
C LEU A 60 36.56 -14.45 -16.56
N PHE A 61 35.78 -15.53 -16.57
CA PHE A 61 34.51 -15.61 -17.30
C PHE A 61 33.31 -15.07 -16.51
N LEU A 62 33.38 -14.96 -15.18
CA LEU A 62 32.28 -14.47 -14.35
C LEU A 62 31.76 -13.07 -14.78
N PRO A 63 32.62 -12.06 -15.06
CA PRO A 63 32.15 -10.76 -15.56
C PRO A 63 31.35 -10.86 -16.87
N ALA A 64 31.67 -11.81 -17.74
CA ALA A 64 30.96 -11.99 -19.00
C ALA A 64 29.50 -12.41 -18.76
N TYR A 65 29.23 -13.29 -17.79
CA TYR A 65 27.88 -13.67 -17.40
C TYR A 65 27.10 -12.54 -16.73
N VAL A 66 27.78 -11.70 -15.94
CA VAL A 66 27.18 -10.47 -15.38
C VAL A 66 26.77 -9.50 -16.49
N LEU A 67 27.64 -9.30 -17.48
CA LEU A 67 27.34 -8.47 -18.66
C LEU A 67 26.21 -9.06 -19.50
N TYR A 68 26.19 -10.38 -19.70
CA TYR A 68 25.09 -11.08 -20.38
C TYR A 68 23.74 -10.82 -19.69
N ALA A 69 23.67 -11.02 -18.37
CA ALA A 69 22.48 -10.75 -17.59
C ALA A 69 22.03 -9.27 -17.71
N ARG A 70 22.97 -8.33 -17.55
CA ARG A 70 22.66 -6.90 -17.51
C ARG A 70 22.31 -6.30 -18.87
N PHE A 71 22.94 -6.74 -19.96
CA PHE A 71 22.78 -6.13 -21.28
C PHE A 71 21.89 -6.93 -22.22
N ILE A 72 22.00 -8.26 -22.20
CA ILE A 72 21.25 -9.11 -23.14
C ILE A 72 19.91 -9.52 -22.52
N VAL A 73 19.93 -10.11 -21.31
CA VAL A 73 18.70 -10.56 -20.64
C VAL A 73 17.82 -9.36 -20.28
N SER A 74 18.34 -8.42 -19.47
CA SER A 74 17.55 -7.27 -19.00
C SER A 74 16.92 -6.44 -20.14
N LYS A 75 17.69 -6.13 -21.19
CA LYS A 75 17.21 -5.22 -22.25
C LYS A 75 16.32 -5.88 -23.30
N PHE A 76 16.55 -7.16 -23.64
CA PHE A 76 15.87 -7.79 -24.78
C PHE A 76 14.80 -8.79 -24.36
N LEU A 77 15.04 -9.57 -23.30
CA LEU A 77 14.05 -10.54 -22.80
C LEU A 77 12.83 -9.81 -22.21
N PHE A 78 13.04 -8.86 -21.30
CA PHE A 78 11.93 -8.14 -20.65
C PHE A 78 11.24 -7.12 -21.55
N ARG A 79 11.90 -6.65 -22.62
CA ARG A 79 11.27 -5.82 -23.67
C ARG A 79 10.55 -6.63 -24.75
N LYS A 80 10.35 -7.95 -24.53
CA LYS A 80 9.66 -8.87 -25.45
C LYS A 80 10.29 -8.97 -26.85
N ARG A 81 11.58 -8.64 -26.99
CA ARG A 81 12.33 -8.72 -28.25
C ARG A 81 12.99 -10.10 -28.38
N TYR A 82 12.19 -11.15 -28.42
CA TYR A 82 12.66 -12.55 -28.28
C TYR A 82 13.61 -13.00 -29.39
N ILE A 83 13.36 -12.61 -30.64
CA ILE A 83 14.22 -12.98 -31.79
C ILE A 83 15.63 -12.40 -31.59
N LEU A 84 15.71 -11.11 -31.25
CA LEU A 84 17.00 -10.44 -31.04
C LEU A 84 17.72 -10.99 -29.79
N PHE A 85 16.97 -11.32 -28.73
CA PHE A 85 17.51 -12.00 -27.56
C PHE A 85 18.12 -13.36 -27.90
N ALA A 86 17.43 -14.17 -28.70
CA ALA A 86 17.90 -15.49 -29.13
C ALA A 86 19.18 -15.36 -29.97
N LEU A 87 19.20 -14.48 -30.96
CA LEU A 87 20.38 -14.23 -31.80
C LEU A 87 21.60 -13.76 -30.99
N LEU A 88 21.41 -12.81 -30.07
CA LEU A 88 22.49 -12.33 -29.21
C LEU A 88 22.96 -13.38 -28.21
N SER A 89 22.06 -14.24 -27.70
CA SER A 89 22.43 -15.33 -26.78
C SER A 89 23.21 -16.43 -27.50
N ILE A 90 22.83 -16.77 -28.73
CA ILE A 90 23.60 -17.71 -29.58
C ILE A 90 24.99 -17.12 -29.88
N GLY A 91 25.05 -15.83 -30.26
CA GLY A 91 26.33 -15.15 -30.50
C GLY A 91 27.23 -15.14 -29.25
N PHE A 92 26.67 -14.81 -28.08
CA PHE A 92 27.38 -14.86 -26.80
C PHE A 92 27.90 -16.27 -26.49
N PHE A 93 27.06 -17.29 -26.65
CA PHE A 93 27.45 -18.69 -26.45
C PHE A 93 28.65 -19.08 -27.32
N LEU A 94 28.60 -18.79 -28.62
CA LEU A 94 29.69 -19.12 -29.56
C LEU A 94 31.00 -18.43 -29.19
N VAL A 95 30.94 -17.15 -28.79
CA VAL A 95 32.12 -16.38 -28.38
C VAL A 95 32.73 -16.95 -27.10
N ILE A 96 31.92 -17.23 -26.08
CA ILE A 96 32.41 -17.78 -24.80
C ILE A 96 33.00 -19.18 -25.00
N GLN A 97 32.33 -20.04 -25.76
CA GLN A 97 32.85 -21.37 -26.11
C GLN A 97 34.21 -21.27 -26.81
N SER A 98 34.33 -20.40 -27.83
CA SER A 98 35.58 -20.23 -28.57
C SER A 98 36.71 -19.68 -27.70
N LEU A 99 36.43 -18.70 -26.84
CA LEU A 99 37.41 -18.13 -25.91
C LEU A 99 37.87 -19.15 -24.88
N PHE A 100 36.96 -19.95 -24.33
CA PHE A 100 37.29 -21.00 -23.36
C PHE A 100 38.30 -21.99 -23.95
N PHE A 101 38.00 -22.53 -25.14
CA PHE A 101 38.90 -23.47 -25.83
C PHE A 101 40.26 -22.84 -26.18
N ALA A 102 40.28 -21.58 -26.62
CA ALA A 102 41.52 -20.87 -26.91
C ALA A 102 42.39 -20.64 -25.66
N ILE A 103 41.77 -20.31 -24.52
CA ILE A 103 42.50 -20.14 -23.26
C ILE A 103 43.03 -21.48 -22.75
N CYS A 104 42.20 -22.53 -22.78
CA CYS A 104 42.62 -23.86 -22.37
C CYS A 104 43.79 -24.39 -23.23
N SER A 105 43.77 -24.20 -24.55
CA SER A 105 44.86 -24.65 -25.42
C SER A 105 46.18 -23.92 -25.14
N ILE A 106 46.14 -22.61 -24.87
CA ILE A 106 47.32 -21.83 -24.48
C ILE A 106 47.88 -22.31 -23.15
N VAL A 107 47.03 -22.48 -22.13
CA VAL A 107 47.45 -22.92 -20.79
C VAL A 107 48.12 -24.28 -20.82
N LEU A 108 47.57 -25.22 -21.60
CA LEU A 108 48.16 -26.56 -21.76
C LEU A 108 49.51 -26.54 -22.48
N THR A 109 49.66 -25.67 -23.48
CA THR A 109 50.91 -25.52 -24.23
C THR A 109 52.03 -24.94 -23.36
N ILE A 110 51.70 -24.03 -22.44
CA ILE A 110 52.70 -23.37 -21.57
C ILE A 110 53.17 -24.28 -20.44
N HIS A 111 52.30 -25.14 -19.93
CA HIS A 111 52.59 -25.86 -18.69
C HIS A 111 53.24 -27.25 -18.90
N ASP A 112 53.42 -27.70 -20.16
CA ASP A 112 54.00 -29.00 -20.53
C ASP A 112 53.34 -30.19 -19.78
N LEU A 113 52.08 -30.03 -19.37
CA LEU A 113 51.39 -30.87 -18.39
C LEU A 113 50.83 -32.19 -18.95
N THR A 114 51.10 -32.59 -20.21
CA THR A 114 50.50 -33.82 -20.76
C THR A 114 51.42 -34.68 -21.63
N PRO A 115 51.56 -35.99 -21.31
CA PRO A 115 51.81 -37.03 -22.29
C PRO A 115 50.72 -37.01 -23.39
N PRO A 116 51.02 -37.43 -24.64
CA PRO A 116 50.08 -37.40 -25.78
C PRO A 116 48.72 -38.07 -25.53
N GLU A 117 48.65 -39.00 -24.57
CA GLU A 117 47.49 -39.81 -24.22
C GLU A 117 46.43 -39.07 -23.39
N PHE A 118 46.78 -37.94 -22.76
CA PHE A 118 45.89 -37.12 -21.92
C PHE A 118 45.48 -35.79 -22.58
N ASN A 119 45.37 -35.77 -23.92
CA ASN A 119 44.76 -34.69 -24.71
C ASN A 119 43.23 -34.53 -24.50
N TYR A 120 42.75 -34.80 -23.28
CA TYR A 120 41.34 -34.78 -22.89
C TYR A 120 40.72 -33.39 -23.05
N VAL A 121 41.53 -32.35 -22.90
CA VAL A 121 41.09 -30.95 -22.98
C VAL A 121 41.13 -30.40 -24.41
N SER A 122 41.88 -31.02 -25.33
CA SER A 122 42.15 -30.42 -26.64
C SER A 122 41.33 -31.00 -27.81
N HIS A 123 40.87 -32.27 -27.78
CA HIS A 123 40.30 -32.89 -29.00
C HIS A 123 39.14 -33.90 -28.84
N SER A 124 38.59 -34.13 -27.64
CA SER A 124 37.45 -35.06 -27.49
C SER A 124 36.10 -34.36 -27.71
N TYR A 125 35.25 -34.95 -28.56
CA TYR A 125 33.86 -34.51 -28.77
C TYR A 125 33.05 -34.43 -27.47
N GLY A 126 33.36 -35.28 -26.48
CA GLY A 126 32.70 -35.27 -25.17
C GLY A 126 32.97 -34.00 -24.37
N THR A 127 34.21 -33.53 -24.37
CA THR A 127 34.62 -32.30 -23.66
C THR A 127 33.95 -31.07 -24.26
N PHE A 128 33.87 -30.99 -25.60
CA PHE A 128 33.18 -29.89 -26.29
C PHE A 128 31.70 -29.79 -25.90
N ILE A 129 30.99 -30.93 -25.92
CA ILE A 129 29.57 -30.97 -25.56
C ILE A 129 29.38 -30.62 -24.08
N ARG A 130 30.22 -31.17 -23.18
CA ARG A 130 30.14 -30.90 -21.74
C ARG A 130 30.29 -29.42 -21.42
N GLU A 131 31.35 -28.77 -21.92
CA GLU A 131 31.59 -27.35 -21.65
C GLU A 131 30.49 -26.47 -22.25
N GLY A 132 29.98 -26.85 -23.43
CA GLY A 132 28.84 -26.17 -24.04
C GLY A 132 27.59 -26.23 -23.14
N LEU A 133 27.26 -27.42 -22.62
CA LEU A 133 26.15 -27.58 -21.67
C LEU A 133 26.37 -26.78 -20.40
N TRP A 134 27.61 -26.74 -19.89
CA TRP A 134 27.95 -25.99 -18.69
C TRP A 134 27.81 -24.47 -18.87
N ILE A 135 28.24 -23.93 -20.02
CA ILE A 135 28.04 -22.52 -20.38
C ILE A 135 26.55 -22.19 -20.46
N ILE A 136 25.73 -23.09 -21.03
CA ILE A 136 24.27 -22.91 -21.08
C ILE A 136 23.68 -22.84 -19.66
N ILE A 137 24.10 -23.73 -18.76
CA ILE A 137 23.66 -23.70 -17.35
C ILE A 137 24.02 -22.38 -16.67
N ASN A 138 25.25 -21.89 -16.86
CA ASN A 138 25.69 -20.59 -16.32
C ASN A 138 24.88 -19.42 -16.90
N MET A 139 24.59 -19.42 -18.21
CA MET A 139 23.74 -18.42 -18.85
C MET A 139 22.30 -18.44 -18.30
N LEU A 140 21.73 -19.63 -18.11
CA LEU A 140 20.40 -19.79 -17.50
C LEU A 140 20.38 -19.27 -16.08
N PHE A 141 21.39 -19.60 -15.27
CA PHE A 141 21.50 -19.13 -13.88
C PHE A 141 21.63 -17.60 -13.82
N ALA A 142 22.48 -17.01 -14.66
CA ALA A 142 22.60 -15.55 -14.80
C ALA A 142 21.26 -14.91 -15.23
N GLY A 143 20.50 -15.59 -16.11
CA GLY A 143 19.15 -15.19 -16.50
C GLY A 143 18.16 -15.23 -15.33
N VAL A 144 18.21 -16.27 -14.49
CA VAL A 144 17.36 -16.40 -13.28
C VAL A 144 17.66 -15.30 -12.27
N ILE A 145 18.94 -15.00 -11.99
CA ILE A 145 19.32 -13.88 -11.11
C ILE A 145 18.73 -12.57 -11.62
N CYS A 146 18.88 -12.28 -12.92
CA CYS A 146 18.33 -11.08 -13.54
C CYS A 146 16.79 -11.04 -13.48
N PHE A 147 16.13 -12.19 -13.63
CA PHE A 147 14.68 -12.32 -13.55
C PHE A 147 14.15 -12.02 -12.15
N ILE A 148 14.75 -12.61 -11.12
CA ILE A 148 14.37 -12.35 -9.73
C ILE A 148 14.52 -10.85 -9.42
N ARG A 149 15.64 -10.25 -9.82
CA ARG A 149 15.88 -8.81 -9.65
C ARG A 149 14.80 -7.95 -10.31
N GLU A 150 14.50 -8.22 -11.59
CA GLU A 150 13.54 -7.45 -12.37
C GLU A 150 12.11 -7.62 -11.82
N ALA A 151 11.75 -8.82 -11.38
CA ALA A 151 10.46 -9.10 -10.75
C ALA A 151 10.29 -8.29 -9.45
N MET A 152 11.26 -8.38 -8.54
CA MET A 152 11.21 -7.63 -7.27
C MET A 152 11.21 -6.11 -7.49
N THR A 153 12.00 -5.59 -8.44
CA THR A 153 12.04 -4.15 -8.74
C THR A 153 10.69 -3.64 -9.27
N LYS A 154 9.99 -4.46 -10.06
CA LYS A 154 8.65 -4.14 -10.55
C LYS A 154 7.63 -4.13 -9.42
N ASP A 155 7.66 -5.13 -8.54
CA ASP A 155 6.75 -5.20 -7.39
C ASP A 155 6.92 -3.97 -6.48
N ASP A 156 8.17 -3.59 -6.18
CA ASP A 156 8.47 -2.37 -5.40
C ASP A 156 7.93 -1.10 -6.08
N SER A 157 8.13 -0.98 -7.40
CA SER A 157 7.64 0.17 -8.17
C SER A 157 6.12 0.23 -8.19
N MET A 158 5.46 -0.91 -8.31
CA MET A 158 3.99 -1.01 -8.26
C MET A 158 3.46 -0.64 -6.88
N ALA A 159 4.10 -1.08 -5.80
CA ALA A 159 3.73 -0.72 -4.44
C ALA A 159 3.86 0.80 -4.20
N ILE A 160 4.94 1.42 -4.69
CA ILE A 160 5.13 2.88 -4.62
C ILE A 160 4.03 3.61 -5.39
N LEU A 161 3.75 3.19 -6.63
CA LEU A 161 2.70 3.80 -7.45
C LEU A 161 1.31 3.66 -6.82
N GLN A 162 1.02 2.53 -6.17
CA GLN A 162 -0.22 2.34 -5.43
C GLN A 162 -0.33 3.29 -4.24
N LYS A 163 0.77 3.45 -3.47
CA LYS A 163 0.81 4.40 -2.36
C LYS A 163 0.59 5.84 -2.83
N GLU A 164 1.25 6.25 -3.90
CA GLU A 164 1.04 7.58 -4.51
C GLU A 164 -0.41 7.77 -5.00
N ASN A 165 -0.98 6.76 -5.66
CA ASN A 165 -2.36 6.81 -6.15
C ASN A 165 -3.35 7.01 -4.99
N ASN A 166 -3.17 6.25 -3.90
CA ASN A 166 -3.99 6.39 -2.70
C ASN A 166 -3.84 7.77 -2.06
N PHE A 167 -2.62 8.29 -1.99
CA PHE A 167 -2.36 9.65 -1.51
C PHE A 167 -3.10 10.72 -2.33
N TYR A 168 -3.04 10.64 -3.66
CA TYR A 168 -3.77 11.59 -4.52
C TYR A 168 -5.29 11.44 -4.42
N LYS A 169 -5.81 10.21 -4.30
CA LYS A 169 -7.24 9.97 -4.05
C LYS A 169 -7.68 10.61 -2.75
N LEU A 170 -6.93 10.43 -1.67
CA LEU A 170 -7.21 11.07 -0.38
C LEU A 170 -7.24 12.58 -0.50
N ARG A 171 -6.24 13.17 -1.16
CA ARG A 171 -6.15 14.62 -1.36
C ARG A 171 -7.32 15.16 -2.19
N TYR A 172 -7.73 14.43 -3.23
CA TYR A 172 -8.88 14.80 -4.04
C TYR A 172 -10.20 14.74 -3.24
N LEU A 173 -10.41 13.66 -2.48
CA LEU A 173 -11.57 13.52 -1.61
C LEU A 173 -11.63 14.64 -0.56
N ARG A 174 -10.50 14.96 0.07
CA ARG A 174 -10.38 16.08 1.02
C ARG A 174 -10.70 17.43 0.36
N ALA A 175 -10.23 17.67 -0.87
CA ALA A 175 -10.46 18.93 -1.59
C ALA A 175 -11.94 19.16 -1.98
N GLN A 176 -12.72 18.10 -2.15
CA GLN A 176 -14.16 18.23 -2.45
C GLN A 176 -15.00 18.73 -1.26
N LEU A 177 -14.52 18.60 -0.03
CA LEU A 177 -15.30 18.87 1.18
C LEU A 177 -15.50 20.38 1.49
N ASN A 178 -14.76 21.29 0.85
CA ASN A 178 -14.58 22.66 1.35
C ASN A 178 -15.36 23.80 0.64
N PRO A 179 -15.61 23.80 -0.69
CA PRO A 179 -16.05 25.03 -1.38
C PRO A 179 -17.43 25.55 -0.94
N HIS A 180 -18.37 24.65 -0.68
CA HIS A 180 -19.76 25.02 -0.38
C HIS A 180 -19.92 25.53 1.06
N PHE A 181 -19.31 24.85 2.03
CA PHE A 181 -19.30 25.29 3.43
C PHE A 181 -18.69 26.69 3.57
N LEU A 182 -17.58 26.94 2.88
CA LEU A 182 -16.90 28.23 2.93
C LEU A 182 -17.79 29.37 2.41
N PHE A 183 -18.39 29.18 1.22
CA PHE A 183 -19.24 30.20 0.62
C PHE A 183 -20.45 30.53 1.50
N ASN A 184 -21.09 29.50 2.07
CA ASN A 184 -22.25 29.68 2.95
C ASN A 184 -21.88 30.36 4.26
N THR A 185 -20.73 30.01 4.84
CA THR A 185 -20.25 30.62 6.08
C THR A 185 -19.94 32.10 5.88
N LEU A 186 -19.28 32.46 4.78
CA LEU A 186 -19.03 33.86 4.44
C LEU A 186 -20.33 34.67 4.27
N ASN A 187 -21.36 34.08 3.65
CA ASN A 187 -22.66 34.73 3.51
C ASN A 187 -23.37 34.95 4.86
N SER A 188 -23.28 33.99 5.78
CA SER A 188 -23.81 34.14 7.14
C SER A 188 -23.07 35.24 7.92
N ILE A 189 -21.74 35.29 7.82
CA ILE A 189 -20.92 36.35 8.43
C ILE A 189 -21.27 37.72 7.82
N TYR A 190 -21.43 37.80 6.50
CA TYR A 190 -21.85 39.02 5.82
C TYR A 190 -23.22 39.51 6.32
N SER A 191 -24.18 38.59 6.48
CA SER A 191 -25.49 38.92 7.04
C SER A 191 -25.42 39.40 8.50
N LEU A 192 -24.60 38.76 9.35
CA LEU A 192 -24.35 39.23 10.71
C LEU A 192 -23.72 40.63 10.73
N SER A 193 -22.79 40.89 9.80
CA SER A 193 -22.15 42.19 9.65
C SER A 193 -23.15 43.28 9.23
N LEU A 194 -24.07 42.99 8.30
CA LEU A 194 -25.15 43.91 7.92
C LEU A 194 -26.06 44.22 9.10
N GLN A 195 -26.32 43.22 9.95
CA GLN A 195 -27.13 43.36 11.17
C GLN A 195 -26.37 44.00 12.34
N LYS A 196 -25.08 44.33 12.19
CA LYS A 196 -24.20 44.82 13.28
C LYS A 196 -24.23 43.91 14.51
N SER A 197 -24.28 42.60 14.29
CA SER A 197 -24.33 41.62 15.37
C SER A 197 -22.96 41.49 16.04
N ASP A 198 -22.95 41.50 17.38
CA ASP A 198 -21.76 41.23 18.19
C ASP A 198 -21.18 39.82 17.98
N LYS A 199 -21.94 38.92 17.32
CA LYS A 199 -21.48 37.57 16.94
C LYS A 199 -20.60 37.56 15.70
N ALA A 200 -20.59 38.62 14.89
CA ALA A 200 -19.85 38.65 13.62
C ALA A 200 -18.33 38.47 13.82
N PRO A 201 -17.66 39.17 14.77
CA PRO A 201 -16.23 38.99 15.01
C PRO A 201 -15.88 37.56 15.46
N GLU A 202 -16.68 36.97 16.35
CA GLU A 202 -16.48 35.60 16.83
C GLU A 202 -16.59 34.58 15.69
N ALA A 203 -17.57 34.75 14.80
CA ALA A 203 -17.77 33.90 13.63
C ALA A 203 -16.57 33.94 12.67
N VAL A 204 -15.95 35.12 12.49
CA VAL A 204 -14.74 35.28 11.67
C VAL A 204 -13.56 34.52 12.27
N VAL A 205 -13.35 34.60 13.59
CA VAL A 205 -12.27 33.87 14.27
C VAL A 205 -12.47 32.36 14.13
N LYS A 206 -13.68 31.85 14.39
CA LYS A 206 -14.00 30.42 14.23
C LYS A 206 -13.77 29.94 12.79
N LEU A 207 -14.16 30.74 11.79
CA LEU A 207 -13.89 30.42 10.39
C LEU A 207 -12.38 30.39 10.10
N ALA A 208 -11.61 31.34 10.64
CA ALA A 208 -10.16 31.36 10.48
C ALA A 208 -9.49 30.11 11.08
N ASP A 209 -9.97 29.62 12.22
CA ASP A 209 -9.46 28.39 12.86
C ASP A 209 -9.84 27.14 12.06
N VAL A 210 -11.07 27.06 11.53
CA VAL A 210 -11.49 26.00 10.59
C VAL A 210 -10.62 26.01 9.34
N MET A 211 -10.33 27.18 8.77
CA MET A 211 -9.48 27.32 7.59
C MET A 211 -8.02 26.99 7.87
N ARG A 212 -7.50 27.36 9.05
CA ARG A 212 -6.14 26.97 9.47
C ARG A 212 -6.02 25.45 9.53
N TYR A 213 -7.00 24.78 10.12
CA TYR A 213 -7.05 23.33 10.16
C TYR A 213 -7.07 22.72 8.74
N LEU A 214 -7.93 23.26 7.86
CA LEU A 214 -8.05 22.82 6.46
C LEU A 214 -6.77 22.99 5.64
N ILE A 215 -5.94 23.99 5.94
CA ILE A 215 -4.71 24.29 5.19
C ILE A 215 -3.52 23.49 5.73
N TYR A 216 -3.37 23.41 7.05
CA TYR A 216 -2.15 22.86 7.66
C TYR A 216 -2.27 21.38 8.01
N GLU A 217 -3.41 20.96 8.57
CA GLU A 217 -3.58 19.59 9.05
C GLU A 217 -3.99 18.64 7.92
N CYS A 218 -4.38 19.14 6.74
CA CYS A 218 -4.82 18.31 5.62
C CYS A 218 -3.73 17.49 4.93
N ASN A 219 -2.46 17.83 5.18
CA ASN A 219 -1.31 17.15 4.60
C ASN A 219 -0.63 16.19 5.58
N GLU A 220 -1.05 16.18 6.84
CA GLU A 220 -0.54 15.24 7.84
C GLU A 220 -1.18 13.85 7.65
N ASP A 221 -0.39 12.80 7.88
CA ASP A 221 -0.87 11.41 7.83
C ASP A 221 -1.79 11.11 9.03
N ARG A 222 -1.46 11.66 10.20
CA ARG A 222 -2.18 11.49 11.47
C ARG A 222 -2.16 12.78 12.28
N ILE A 223 -3.22 13.01 13.04
CA ILE A 223 -3.37 14.12 13.98
C ILE A 223 -3.91 13.59 15.31
N SER A 224 -3.72 14.34 16.39
CA SER A 224 -4.34 13.98 17.67
C SER A 224 -5.86 14.07 17.58
N LEU A 225 -6.58 13.14 18.21
CA LEU A 225 -8.04 13.17 18.32
C LEU A 225 -8.56 14.50 18.88
N ASN A 226 -7.84 15.13 19.81
CA ASN A 226 -8.17 16.44 20.36
C ASN A 226 -8.25 17.54 19.28
N LYS A 227 -7.29 17.57 18.35
CA LYS A 227 -7.31 18.54 17.23
C LYS A 227 -8.54 18.35 16.33
N GLU A 228 -8.91 17.11 16.00
CA GLU A 228 -10.12 16.83 15.21
C GLU A 228 -11.39 17.24 15.99
N ILE A 229 -11.45 16.96 17.29
CA ILE A 229 -12.56 17.38 18.17
C ILE A 229 -12.69 18.90 18.22
N ASP A 230 -11.58 19.63 18.35
CA ASP A 230 -11.57 21.09 18.36
C ASP A 230 -12.04 21.67 17.03
N PHE A 231 -11.59 21.07 15.92
CA PHE A 231 -12.07 21.39 14.59
C PHE A 231 -13.59 21.17 14.46
N ILE A 232 -14.10 20.01 14.89
CA ILE A 232 -15.53 19.68 14.87
C ILE A 232 -16.32 20.68 15.72
N ARG A 233 -15.80 21.05 16.91
CA ARG A 233 -16.45 22.02 17.79
C ARG A 233 -16.58 23.38 17.10
N ASN A 234 -15.49 23.88 16.51
CA ASN A 234 -15.50 25.15 15.77
C ASN A 234 -16.45 25.11 14.57
N TYR A 235 -16.46 23.99 13.83
CA TYR A 235 -17.38 23.77 12.73
C TYR A 235 -18.85 23.82 13.18
N ILE A 236 -19.19 23.08 14.24
CA ILE A 236 -20.56 23.03 14.80
C ILE A 236 -21.01 24.42 15.28
N GLU A 237 -20.12 25.19 15.89
CA GLU A 237 -20.42 26.55 16.34
C GLU A 237 -20.72 27.51 15.18
N ILE A 238 -20.04 27.35 14.04
CA ILE A 238 -20.38 28.07 12.81
C ILE A 238 -21.75 27.63 12.29
N GLU A 239 -22.02 26.33 12.27
CA GLU A 239 -23.30 25.80 11.81
C GLU A 239 -24.49 26.26 12.68
N LYS A 240 -24.29 26.40 14.00
CA LYS A 240 -25.28 26.97 14.93
C LYS A 240 -25.63 28.43 14.63
N ILE A 241 -24.73 29.20 14.01
CA ILE A 241 -25.03 30.57 13.57
C ILE A 241 -26.01 30.54 12.40
N ARG A 242 -25.83 29.57 11.50
CA ARG A 242 -26.61 29.45 10.26
C ARG A 242 -27.99 28.86 10.51
N PHE A 243 -28.12 27.96 11.48
CA PHE A 243 -29.30 27.13 11.65
C PHE A 243 -29.97 27.28 13.01
N LYS A 244 -31.30 27.41 12.98
CA LYS A 244 -32.16 27.29 14.16
C LYS A 244 -32.49 25.81 14.38
N ALA A 245 -31.54 25.07 14.94
CA ALA A 245 -31.64 23.64 15.23
C ALA A 245 -31.15 23.33 16.65
N ASP A 246 -31.68 22.28 17.28
CA ASP A 246 -31.12 21.74 18.53
C ASP A 246 -29.86 20.92 18.19
N ILE A 247 -28.71 21.57 18.31
CA ILE A 247 -27.40 21.01 17.96
C ILE A 247 -26.63 20.70 19.25
N ARG A 248 -26.35 19.42 19.50
CA ARG A 248 -25.60 18.96 20.68
C ARG A 248 -24.36 18.17 20.27
N PHE A 249 -23.25 18.47 20.91
CA PHE A 249 -21.98 17.77 20.71
C PHE A 249 -21.43 17.32 22.05
N THR A 250 -21.18 16.02 22.19
CA THR A 250 -20.66 15.42 23.42
C THR A 250 -19.45 14.55 23.12
N VAL A 251 -18.43 14.64 23.96
CA VAL A 251 -17.27 13.75 23.94
C VAL A 251 -17.23 12.99 25.25
N GLU A 252 -17.13 11.67 25.18
CA GLU A 252 -17.07 10.76 26.33
C GLU A 252 -15.80 9.93 26.26
N GLY A 253 -15.09 9.76 27.38
CA GLY A 253 -13.86 8.97 27.46
C GLY A 253 -12.57 9.81 27.38
N ASP A 254 -11.43 9.13 27.48
CA ASP A 254 -10.10 9.74 27.43
C ASP A 254 -9.59 9.82 25.99
N THR A 255 -9.27 11.02 25.52
CA THR A 255 -8.82 11.30 24.16
C THR A 255 -7.31 11.46 24.04
N GLU A 256 -6.58 11.38 25.17
CA GLU A 256 -5.14 11.62 25.23
C GLU A 256 -4.33 10.53 24.52
N GLY A 257 -3.28 10.93 23.78
CA GLY A 257 -2.40 10.02 23.06
C GLY A 257 -3.00 9.34 21.82
N ILE A 258 -4.28 9.58 21.50
CA ILE A 258 -4.95 8.96 20.37
C ILE A 258 -4.69 9.75 19.08
N MET A 259 -4.21 9.04 18.05
CA MET A 259 -3.92 9.59 16.74
C MET A 259 -4.88 9.04 15.69
N ILE A 260 -5.52 9.91 14.92
CA ILE A 260 -6.48 9.58 13.85
C ILE A 260 -6.13 10.35 12.57
N GLU A 261 -6.65 9.93 11.41
CA GLU A 261 -6.53 10.74 10.20
C GLU A 261 -7.42 11.98 10.30
N PRO A 262 -6.96 13.11 9.74
CA PRO A 262 -7.74 14.34 9.69
C PRO A 262 -8.99 14.15 8.80
N PHE A 263 -10.07 14.82 9.18
CA PHE A 263 -11.37 14.88 8.50
C PHE A 263 -12.16 13.57 8.47
N LEU A 264 -11.82 12.63 9.35
CA LEU A 264 -12.54 11.36 9.41
C LEU A 264 -14.01 11.57 9.77
N PHE A 265 -14.28 12.35 10.81
CA PHE A 265 -15.63 12.49 11.36
C PHE A 265 -16.45 13.57 10.67
N ILE A 266 -15.79 14.62 10.18
CA ILE A 266 -16.50 15.77 9.59
C ILE A 266 -17.38 15.38 8.41
N SER A 267 -16.97 14.39 7.61
CA SER A 267 -17.74 13.91 6.47
C SER A 267 -19.12 13.35 6.87
N PHE A 268 -19.19 12.63 7.99
CA PHE A 268 -20.44 12.12 8.56
C PHE A 268 -21.27 13.22 9.21
N ILE A 269 -20.60 14.14 9.90
CA ILE A 269 -21.24 15.28 10.57
C ILE A 269 -21.89 16.21 9.54
N GLU A 270 -21.18 16.58 8.47
CA GLU A 270 -21.71 17.39 7.37
C GLU A 270 -22.92 16.72 6.70
N ASN A 271 -22.83 15.41 6.45
CA ASN A 271 -23.97 14.64 5.94
C ASN A 271 -25.17 14.72 6.90
N GLY A 272 -24.95 14.61 8.22
CA GLY A 272 -25.98 14.78 9.24
C GLY A 272 -26.64 16.16 9.18
N PHE A 273 -25.85 17.23 9.11
CA PHE A 273 -26.38 18.59 8.96
C PHE A 273 -27.20 18.73 7.68
N LYS A 274 -26.67 18.28 6.54
CA LYS A 274 -27.38 18.32 5.26
C LYS A 274 -28.75 17.63 5.32
N HIS A 275 -28.83 16.48 5.98
CA HIS A 275 -30.09 15.72 6.11
C HIS A 275 -31.09 16.32 7.10
N ALA A 276 -30.60 16.93 8.19
CA ALA A 276 -31.43 17.60 9.17
C ALA A 276 -32.09 18.88 8.62
N LEU A 277 -31.43 19.55 7.66
CA LEU A 277 -31.74 20.93 7.29
C LEU A 277 -32.38 21.08 5.91
N ASP A 278 -32.70 19.97 5.25
CA ASP A 278 -33.34 19.94 3.95
C ASP A 278 -34.83 20.39 3.98
N ASN A 279 -35.47 20.63 5.14
CA ASN A 279 -36.84 21.17 5.19
C ASN A 279 -37.28 21.81 6.54
N THR A 280 -38.26 22.75 6.49
CA THR A 280 -38.70 23.65 7.58
C THR A 280 -39.92 23.19 8.40
N GLU A 281 -40.47 22.00 8.13
CA GLU A 281 -41.75 21.55 8.75
C GLU A 281 -41.60 20.96 10.16
N ILE A 282 -40.38 20.62 10.59
CA ILE A 282 -40.07 20.07 11.91
C ILE A 282 -38.93 20.90 12.49
N GLU A 283 -38.91 21.11 13.80
CA GLU A 283 -37.72 21.65 14.46
C GLU A 283 -36.54 20.69 14.27
N PRO A 284 -35.51 21.10 13.51
CA PRO A 284 -34.40 20.21 13.19
C PRO A 284 -33.53 19.98 14.44
N PHE A 285 -33.08 18.75 14.64
CA PHE A 285 -32.07 18.43 15.65
C PHE A 285 -30.93 17.62 15.05
N ILE A 286 -29.74 17.80 15.63
CA ILE A 286 -28.58 16.97 15.35
C ILE A 286 -27.77 16.78 16.64
N TYR A 287 -27.60 15.54 17.02
CA TYR A 287 -26.88 15.10 18.20
C TYR A 287 -25.66 14.30 17.76
N ILE A 288 -24.49 14.78 18.13
CA ILE A 288 -23.21 14.20 17.75
C ILE A 288 -22.52 13.75 19.04
N THR A 289 -22.13 12.49 19.10
CA THR A 289 -21.39 11.92 20.24
C THR A 289 -20.15 11.20 19.75
N ILE A 290 -19.00 11.52 20.36
CA ILE A 290 -17.76 10.77 20.18
C ILE A 290 -17.47 10.05 21.49
N LYS A 291 -17.47 8.71 21.47
CA LYS A 291 -17.11 7.90 22.64
C LYS A 291 -15.77 7.23 22.41
N VAL A 292 -14.86 7.38 23.35
CA VAL A 292 -13.58 6.68 23.35
C VAL A 292 -13.64 5.55 24.36
N LYS A 293 -13.29 4.35 23.91
CA LYS A 293 -13.20 3.14 24.72
C LYS A 293 -11.87 2.43 24.44
N PRO A 294 -11.45 1.47 25.29
CA PRO A 294 -10.22 0.72 25.07
C PRO A 294 -10.24 0.02 23.70
N GLY A 295 -9.34 0.45 22.80
CA GLY A 295 -9.22 -0.13 21.48
C GLY A 295 -10.43 0.13 20.57
N GLU A 296 -11.31 1.10 20.88
CA GLU A 296 -12.31 1.57 19.92
C GLU A 296 -12.72 3.04 20.06
N ILE A 297 -12.99 3.70 18.92
CA ILE A 297 -13.61 5.04 18.89
C ILE A 297 -14.97 4.92 18.21
N VAL A 298 -16.00 5.48 18.86
CA VAL A 298 -17.38 5.44 18.39
C VAL A 298 -17.89 6.83 18.05
N LEU A 299 -18.16 7.09 16.77
CA LEU A 299 -18.90 8.27 16.33
C LEU A 299 -20.38 7.93 16.16
N ASN A 300 -21.23 8.67 16.87
CA ASN A 300 -22.66 8.67 16.67
C ASN A 300 -23.13 10.02 16.12
N VAL A 301 -23.80 10.01 14.98
CA VAL A 301 -24.49 11.19 14.41
C VAL A 301 -25.97 10.84 14.30
N LEU A 302 -26.77 11.63 15.00
CA LEU A 302 -28.20 11.41 15.16
C LEU A 302 -28.95 12.66 14.75
N ASN A 303 -29.83 12.55 13.76
CA ASN A 303 -30.63 13.67 13.29
C ASN A 303 -32.04 13.22 12.92
N ASN A 304 -32.98 14.16 12.87
CA ASN A 304 -34.27 13.95 12.24
C ASN A 304 -34.22 14.26 10.73
N THR A 305 -35.13 13.67 9.99
CA THR A 305 -35.32 13.90 8.56
C THR A 305 -36.72 13.42 8.16
N ASN A 306 -37.36 14.08 7.19
CA ASN A 306 -38.75 13.77 6.78
C ASN A 306 -38.84 13.38 5.28
N ILE A 307 -37.72 12.97 4.69
CA ILE A 307 -37.67 12.48 3.30
C ILE A 307 -38.11 11.01 3.31
N ASP A 308 -38.94 10.61 2.34
CA ASP A 308 -39.35 9.22 2.22
C ASP A 308 -38.14 8.27 2.11
N LEU A 309 -38.31 7.05 2.63
CA LEU A 309 -37.25 6.04 2.71
C LEU A 309 -36.67 5.71 1.33
N GLU A 310 -37.46 5.82 0.25
CA GLU A 310 -37.03 5.48 -1.09
C GLU A 310 -36.08 6.53 -1.69
N THR A 311 -36.40 7.81 -1.51
CA THR A 311 -35.58 8.95 -1.91
C THR A 311 -34.33 9.05 -1.05
N GLN A 312 -34.41 8.64 0.22
CA GLN A 312 -33.24 8.54 1.08
C GLN A 312 -32.34 7.34 0.79
N ALA A 313 -32.89 6.17 0.48
CA ALA A 313 -32.10 5.02 0.03
C ALA A 313 -31.30 5.37 -1.24
N LYS A 314 -31.91 6.10 -2.19
CA LYS A 314 -31.20 6.64 -3.36
C LYS A 314 -30.10 7.64 -3.00
N ARG A 315 -30.28 8.43 -1.93
CA ARG A 315 -29.28 9.40 -1.43
C ARG A 315 -28.17 8.78 -0.58
N ILE A 316 -28.38 7.62 0.04
CA ILE A 316 -27.31 6.81 0.66
C ILE A 316 -26.28 6.36 -0.39
N HIS A 317 -26.75 6.14 -1.63
CA HIS A 317 -25.86 5.94 -2.80
C HIS A 317 -25.34 7.25 -3.41
N GLY A 318 -25.71 8.39 -2.86
CA GLY A 318 -25.26 9.71 -3.30
C GLY A 318 -23.78 9.97 -2.99
N LYS A 319 -23.22 10.99 -3.65
CA LYS A 319 -21.77 11.29 -3.65
C LYS A 319 -21.14 11.50 -2.25
N GLY A 320 -21.90 12.00 -1.27
CA GLY A 320 -21.39 12.32 0.08
C GLY A 320 -21.10 11.08 0.93
N ILE A 321 -22.07 10.18 1.05
CA ILE A 321 -21.91 8.93 1.82
C ILE A 321 -20.98 7.96 1.08
N SER A 322 -21.06 7.88 -0.25
CA SER A 322 -20.13 7.04 -1.03
C SER A 322 -18.68 7.53 -0.92
N GLY A 323 -18.45 8.84 -0.89
CA GLY A 323 -17.13 9.42 -0.62
C GLY A 323 -16.61 9.09 0.77
N SER A 324 -17.46 9.22 1.80
CA SER A 324 -17.12 8.91 3.20
C SER A 324 -16.83 7.42 3.41
N LYS A 325 -17.61 6.53 2.77
CA LYS A 325 -17.37 5.08 2.79
C LYS A 325 -16.08 4.71 2.06
N SER A 326 -15.83 5.31 0.88
CA SER A 326 -14.58 5.09 0.14
C SER A 326 -13.36 5.55 0.92
N LEU A 327 -13.49 6.63 1.69
CA LEU A 327 -12.45 7.12 2.59
C LEU A 327 -12.17 6.13 3.73
N LEU A 328 -13.22 5.60 4.38
CA LEU A 328 -13.07 4.57 5.41
C LEU A 328 -12.44 3.29 4.88
N GLU A 329 -12.85 2.83 3.70
CA GLU A 329 -12.31 1.62 3.07
C GLU A 329 -10.85 1.79 2.68
N LEU A 330 -10.44 3.01 2.32
CA LEU A 330 -9.06 3.35 1.99
C LEU A 330 -8.17 3.48 3.23
N LEU A 331 -8.69 4.03 4.33
CA LEU A 331 -7.91 4.35 5.54
C LEU A 331 -7.91 3.21 6.58
N TYR A 332 -9.01 2.49 6.70
CA TYR A 332 -9.24 1.47 7.74
C TYR A 332 -9.71 0.14 7.14
N PRO A 333 -9.00 -0.47 6.19
CA PRO A 333 -9.45 -1.71 5.56
C PRO A 333 -9.73 -2.78 6.64
N ALA A 334 -10.97 -3.27 6.68
CA ALA A 334 -11.47 -4.25 7.65
C ALA A 334 -11.44 -3.84 9.15
N ALA A 335 -11.14 -2.57 9.47
CA ALA A 335 -11.01 -2.06 10.84
C ALA A 335 -12.10 -1.04 11.23
N TYR A 336 -13.17 -0.94 10.45
CA TYR A 336 -14.35 -0.13 10.75
C TYR A 336 -15.65 -0.91 10.56
N THR A 337 -16.68 -0.52 11.30
CA THR A 337 -18.07 -0.93 11.06
C THR A 337 -18.91 0.32 10.89
N LEU A 338 -19.65 0.45 9.79
CA LEU A 338 -20.52 1.60 9.52
C LEU A 338 -21.96 1.13 9.41
N ASP A 339 -22.77 1.45 10.42
CA ASP A 339 -24.21 1.17 10.42
C ASP A 339 -25.03 2.43 10.19
N ILE A 340 -25.96 2.37 9.24
CA ILE A 340 -26.88 3.45 8.90
C ILE A 340 -28.30 2.93 9.18
N ILE A 341 -28.85 3.25 10.36
CA ILE A 341 -30.13 2.70 10.83
C ILE A 341 -31.26 3.72 10.65
N GLN A 342 -32.22 3.41 9.77
CA GLN A 342 -33.41 4.23 9.54
C GLN A 342 -34.61 3.70 10.33
N THR A 343 -35.34 4.59 11.00
CA THR A 343 -36.57 4.24 11.73
C THR A 343 -37.73 5.14 11.31
N ASP A 344 -38.90 4.54 11.11
CA ASP A 344 -40.12 5.21 10.66
C ASP A 344 -40.68 6.21 11.68
N LYS A 345 -41.55 7.12 11.20
CA LYS A 345 -42.45 7.91 12.05
C LYS A 345 -43.54 6.95 12.54
N ASP A 346 -43.57 6.75 13.85
CA ASP A 346 -44.38 5.78 14.59
C ASP A 346 -45.81 5.57 14.05
N GLU A 347 -46.10 4.43 13.41
CA GLU A 347 -47.40 3.75 13.51
C GLU A 347 -47.20 2.22 13.61
N ARG A 348 -47.27 1.78 14.87
CA ARG A 348 -47.29 0.41 15.44
C ARG A 348 -47.75 -0.73 14.50
N GLN A 349 -46.80 -1.62 14.12
CA GLN A 349 -46.81 -3.07 14.41
C GLN A 349 -45.76 -3.87 13.61
N GLU A 350 -45.15 -3.32 12.56
CA GLU A 350 -44.18 -4.07 11.72
C GLU A 350 -42.72 -4.08 12.21
N SER A 351 -42.34 -3.18 13.14
CA SER A 351 -40.95 -3.04 13.62
C SER A 351 -40.37 -4.30 14.28
N LYS A 352 -41.21 -5.18 14.84
CA LYS A 352 -40.73 -6.44 15.45
C LYS A 352 -40.25 -7.47 14.41
N VAL A 353 -40.81 -7.46 13.20
CA VAL A 353 -40.47 -8.43 12.14
C VAL A 353 -39.15 -8.03 11.46
N ARG A 354 -38.85 -6.72 11.38
CA ARG A 354 -37.65 -6.21 10.69
C ARG A 354 -36.39 -6.23 11.57
N LEU A 355 -36.52 -6.00 12.89
CA LEU A 355 -35.44 -6.20 13.86
C LEU A 355 -34.98 -7.66 13.91
N LYS A 356 -35.91 -8.61 13.74
CA LYS A 356 -35.61 -10.03 13.64
C LYS A 356 -34.78 -10.35 12.37
N ASN A 357 -35.18 -9.81 11.21
CA ASN A 357 -34.43 -9.99 9.96
C ASN A 357 -33.04 -9.33 9.96
N ALA A 358 -32.86 -8.20 10.67
CA ALA A 358 -31.55 -7.55 10.82
C ALA A 358 -30.63 -8.37 11.73
N LYS A 359 -31.17 -8.90 12.84
CA LYS A 359 -30.46 -9.82 13.72
C LYS A 359 -30.07 -11.13 12.99
N ASP A 360 -31.01 -11.75 12.28
CA ASP A 360 -30.78 -12.98 11.53
C ASP A 360 -29.74 -12.78 10.40
N ARG A 361 -29.70 -11.61 9.75
CA ARG A 361 -28.66 -11.26 8.76
C ARG A 361 -27.29 -11.01 9.38
N LEU A 362 -27.24 -10.42 10.58
CA LEU A 362 -25.99 -10.20 11.31
C LEU A 362 -25.40 -11.52 11.83
N GLU A 363 -26.24 -12.44 12.32
CA GLU A 363 -25.84 -13.81 12.69
C GLU A 363 -25.36 -14.62 11.46
N THR A 364 -25.92 -14.38 10.27
CA THR A 364 -25.51 -15.06 9.02
C THR A 364 -24.19 -14.52 8.45
N LEU A 365 -23.94 -13.22 8.56
CA LEU A 365 -22.79 -12.57 7.92
C LEU A 365 -21.58 -12.45 8.85
N TYR A 366 -21.78 -12.34 10.17
CA TYR A 366 -20.72 -12.07 11.16
C TYR A 366 -20.96 -12.79 12.51
N PRO A 367 -20.90 -14.14 12.52
CA PRO A 367 -21.35 -14.97 13.65
C PRO A 367 -20.58 -14.75 14.97
N ASP A 368 -19.33 -14.27 14.93
CA ASP A 368 -18.44 -14.22 16.10
C ASP A 368 -18.05 -12.78 16.55
N ALA A 369 -18.75 -11.74 16.08
CA ALA A 369 -18.29 -10.35 16.21
C ALA A 369 -19.36 -9.34 16.69
N HIS A 370 -20.29 -9.72 17.58
CA HIS A 370 -21.37 -8.79 17.98
C HIS A 370 -21.85 -8.92 19.44
N THR A 371 -22.18 -7.78 20.04
CA THR A 371 -23.20 -7.63 21.10
C THR A 371 -24.12 -6.47 20.71
N LEU A 372 -25.40 -6.76 20.57
CA LEU A 372 -26.46 -5.82 20.19
C LEU A 372 -27.10 -5.22 21.45
N ASP A 373 -26.99 -3.91 21.67
CA ASP A 373 -27.82 -3.20 22.65
C ASP A 373 -28.82 -2.28 21.93
N VAL A 374 -30.10 -2.56 22.11
CA VAL A 374 -31.21 -1.80 21.50
C VAL A 374 -31.88 -0.97 22.59
N ILE A 375 -31.63 0.35 22.61
CA ILE A 375 -32.38 1.27 23.45
C ILE A 375 -33.40 2.00 22.58
N LEU A 376 -34.65 1.51 22.58
CA LEU A 376 -35.79 2.14 21.94
C LEU A 376 -36.32 3.29 22.80
N LYS A 377 -36.05 4.54 22.39
CA LYS A 377 -36.79 5.70 22.89
C LYS A 377 -36.78 6.86 21.87
N ASN A 378 -37.97 7.30 21.48
CA ASN A 378 -38.29 8.62 20.89
C ASN A 378 -37.60 9.03 19.55
N ASN A 379 -37.92 8.39 18.42
CA ASN A 379 -37.67 8.96 17.06
C ASN A 379 -36.19 9.29 16.72
N VAL A 380 -35.28 8.35 16.92
CA VAL A 380 -33.83 8.59 16.91
C VAL A 380 -33.13 7.75 15.84
N PHE A 381 -32.49 8.41 14.85
CA PHE A 381 -31.59 7.83 13.86
C PHE A 381 -30.18 7.64 14.45
N THR A 382 -29.73 6.41 14.72
CA THR A 382 -28.38 6.19 15.30
C THR A 382 -27.44 5.60 14.26
N VAL A 383 -26.44 6.36 13.85
CA VAL A 383 -25.22 5.81 13.22
C VAL A 383 -24.29 5.41 14.35
N SER A 384 -23.77 4.19 14.34
CA SER A 384 -22.69 3.80 15.26
C SER A 384 -21.52 3.29 14.43
N LEU A 385 -20.45 4.08 14.42
CA LEU A 385 -19.20 3.73 13.75
C LEU A 385 -18.23 3.20 14.79
N ILE A 386 -17.91 1.90 14.80
CA ILE A 386 -16.88 1.33 15.71
C ILE A 386 -15.57 1.19 14.93
N ILE A 387 -14.51 1.87 15.37
CA ILE A 387 -13.17 1.80 14.76
C ILE A 387 -12.22 1.17 15.77
N LYS A 388 -11.47 0.12 15.40
CA LYS A 388 -10.41 -0.44 16.24
C LYS A 388 -9.04 0.18 15.91
N PRO A 389 -8.49 1.14 16.69
CA PRO A 389 -7.13 1.62 16.48
C PRO A 389 -6.12 0.48 16.61
N GLN A 390 -5.18 0.41 15.66
CA GLN A 390 -3.99 -0.44 15.81
C GLN A 390 -3.06 0.19 16.85
N ALA A 391 -2.56 -0.63 17.78
CA ALA A 391 -1.56 -0.22 18.74
C ALA A 391 -0.28 0.25 18.02
N ALA A 392 0.32 1.33 18.56
CA ALA A 392 1.54 1.95 18.05
C ALA A 392 2.74 1.00 17.99
#